data_AF-A0A9J7KJ93-F1
#
_entry.id   AF-A0A9J7KJ93-F1
#
_cell.length_a   1.000
_cell.length_b   1.000
_cell.length_c   1.000
_cell.angle_alpha   90.00
_cell.angle_beta   90.00
_cell.angle_gamma   90.00
#
_symmetry.space_group_name_H-M   'P 1'
#
loop_
_entity.id
_entity.type
_entity.pdbx_description
1 polymer ?
#
loop_
_entity_poly.entity_id
_entity_poly.type
_entity_poly.pdbx_seq_one_letter_code
_entity_poly.pdbx_strand_id
1 'polypeptide(L)'
;MADRCINTCVLQPELYGHPEFLPGLSWFSYQEAAPVTTVAKKRHRSIFGSLLCCFRANSSHTPAAPGQPEENGSAKVPQKYLLPPVRHQDMHKKCIVIDLDETLVHSSFKPVTNADFIVPVEIDGTVHQVYVLKRPYVDEFLQKMGEMFECVLFTASLAKYADPVADLLDKWGVFRARLFRDSCVFHRGNYVKDLSRLGRDLCKVIIVDNSPASYIFHPDNAVPVASWFDDMSDTELLDLIPFLEGLAKVDDVYSVLRPQNHHVS
;
A
#
# COMPACT_ATOMS: atom_id res chain seq x y z
N MET A 1 15.11 -19.13 7.27
CA MET A 1 15.82 -17.82 7.18
C MET A 1 15.87 -17.26 5.75
N ALA A 2 15.95 -18.09 4.70
CA ALA A 2 15.99 -17.60 3.31
C ALA A 2 14.61 -17.42 2.62
N ASP A 3 13.50 -17.71 3.30
CA ASP A 3 12.13 -17.50 2.77
C ASP A 3 11.58 -16.10 3.06
N ARG A 4 12.27 -15.34 3.92
CA ARG A 4 12.04 -13.88 4.06
C ARG A 4 12.57 -13.08 2.87
N CYS A 5 13.29 -13.70 1.94
CA CYS A 5 14.02 -13.00 0.87
C CYS A 5 13.13 -12.46 -0.25
N ILE A 6 11.91 -12.94 -0.49
CA ILE A 6 11.01 -12.23 -1.43
C ILE A 6 10.65 -10.86 -0.88
N ASN A 7 10.25 -10.83 0.39
CA ASN A 7 9.93 -9.58 1.07
C ASN A 7 11.13 -8.64 1.01
N THR A 8 12.36 -9.07 1.34
CA THR A 8 13.52 -8.14 1.26
C THR A 8 13.94 -7.76 -0.17
N CYS A 9 13.93 -8.68 -1.14
CA CYS A 9 14.40 -8.41 -2.50
C CYS A 9 13.41 -7.55 -3.31
N VAL A 10 12.12 -7.65 -3.03
CA VAL A 10 11.16 -6.69 -3.59
C VAL A 10 11.21 -5.41 -2.77
N LEU A 11 11.38 -5.41 -1.43
CA LEU A 11 11.24 -4.23 -0.55
C LEU A 11 12.37 -3.18 -0.57
N GLN A 12 13.61 -3.46 -0.98
CA GLN A 12 14.69 -2.45 -0.98
C GLN A 12 15.76 -2.66 -2.08
N PRO A 13 15.71 -1.93 -3.21
CA PRO A 13 16.82 -1.89 -4.17
C PRO A 13 18.12 -1.32 -3.58
N GLU A 14 18.02 -0.50 -2.52
CA GLU A 14 19.11 0.29 -1.95
C GLU A 14 20.07 -0.50 -1.02
N LEU A 15 19.79 -1.77 -0.73
CA LEU A 15 20.64 -2.61 0.13
C LEU A 15 21.62 -3.50 -0.64
N TYR A 16 21.65 -3.44 -1.98
CA TYR A 16 22.71 -4.06 -2.77
C TYR A 16 24.02 -3.27 -2.60
N GLY A 17 24.81 -3.59 -1.57
CA GLY A 17 26.15 -3.00 -1.43
C GLY A 17 26.89 -3.19 -0.12
N HIS A 18 26.28 -3.67 0.96
CA HIS A 18 26.97 -3.80 2.26
C HIS A 18 27.21 -5.26 2.65
N PRO A 19 28.47 -5.71 2.76
CA PRO A 19 28.79 -7.04 3.26
C PRO A 19 28.83 -6.98 4.78
N GLU A 20 27.78 -7.41 5.46
CA GLU A 20 27.85 -7.99 6.82
C GLU A 20 26.47 -8.50 7.28
N PHE A 21 26.27 -9.81 7.18
CA PHE A 21 25.26 -10.54 7.95
C PHE A 21 26.02 -11.45 8.93
N LEU A 22 25.94 -11.16 10.24
CA LEU A 22 26.17 -12.14 11.30
C LEU A 22 25.03 -12.05 12.35
N PRO A 23 24.69 -13.16 13.03
CA PRO A 23 23.41 -13.31 13.74
C PRO A 23 23.48 -13.02 15.25
N GLY A 24 22.43 -12.41 15.82
CA GLY A 24 22.03 -12.59 17.22
C GLY A 24 22.10 -11.39 18.19
N LEU A 25 20.93 -11.10 18.79
CA LEU A 25 20.66 -10.50 20.13
C LEU A 25 20.60 -8.96 20.37
N SER A 26 19.41 -8.59 20.88
CA SER A 26 19.03 -7.64 21.96
C SER A 26 19.26 -6.12 21.89
N TRP A 27 18.17 -5.40 22.24
CA TRP A 27 18.05 -3.98 22.54
C TRP A 27 18.91 -3.48 23.72
N PHE A 28 19.64 -2.35 23.57
CA PHE A 28 19.65 -1.14 24.44
C PHE A 28 20.89 -0.23 24.18
N SER A 29 20.60 1.06 23.95
CA SER A 29 21.34 2.29 24.31
C SER A 29 22.69 2.73 23.71
N TYR A 30 22.74 4.05 23.51
CA TYR A 30 23.85 5.02 23.60
C TYR A 30 24.66 5.44 22.34
N GLN A 31 24.45 6.74 22.01
CA GLN A 31 25.40 7.82 21.72
C GLN A 31 26.40 7.79 20.54
N GLU A 32 26.21 8.81 19.69
CA GLU A 32 27.16 9.84 19.22
C GLU A 32 28.57 9.43 18.76
N ALA A 33 28.83 9.60 17.46
CA ALA A 33 30.08 10.15 16.95
C ALA A 33 29.89 10.74 15.53
N ALA A 34 30.31 11.98 15.35
CA ALA A 34 30.69 12.58 14.07
C ALA A 34 32.21 12.82 14.10
N PRO A 35 32.89 13.34 13.04
CA PRO A 35 32.58 13.35 11.61
C PRO A 35 33.74 12.78 10.76
N VAL A 36 33.53 12.55 9.46
CA VAL A 36 34.65 12.50 8.49
C VAL A 36 34.38 13.45 7.33
N THR A 37 35.33 14.37 7.20
CA THR A 37 35.51 15.41 6.18
C THR A 37 35.66 14.83 4.78
N THR A 38 34.99 15.42 3.79
CA THR A 38 35.46 15.37 2.39
C THR A 38 35.41 16.74 1.72
N VAL A 39 36.44 16.94 0.92
CA VAL A 39 36.94 18.20 0.38
C VAL A 39 36.12 18.68 -0.82
N ALA A 40 35.78 19.97 -0.83
CA ALA A 40 35.17 20.65 -1.97
C ALA A 40 36.22 21.09 -3.00
N LYS A 41 35.94 20.92 -4.30
CA LYS A 41 36.47 21.77 -5.38
C LYS A 41 35.39 22.06 -6.44
N LYS A 42 34.92 23.31 -6.41
CA LYS A 42 34.25 24.07 -7.49
C LYS A 42 35.37 24.60 -8.42
N ARG A 43 35.25 25.00 -9.69
CA ARG A 43 34.18 25.43 -10.62
C ARG A 43 34.88 25.73 -11.96
N HIS A 44 34.22 25.64 -13.12
CA HIS A 44 34.65 26.38 -14.33
C HIS A 44 33.45 27.12 -14.92
N ARG A 45 33.67 28.37 -15.38
CA ARG A 45 32.69 29.33 -15.93
C ARG A 45 33.10 29.70 -17.35
N SER A 46 32.14 29.83 -18.26
CA SER A 46 31.99 30.88 -19.31
C SER A 46 30.64 30.64 -20.00
N ILE A 47 29.64 31.52 -20.09
CA ILE A 47 29.46 32.86 -20.69
C ILE A 47 29.62 32.88 -22.23
N PHE A 48 28.48 32.96 -22.94
CA PHE A 48 28.12 33.64 -24.21
C PHE A 48 26.59 33.40 -24.38
N GLY A 49 25.66 34.29 -24.74
CA GLY A 49 25.68 35.68 -25.19
C GLY A 49 24.83 35.85 -26.47
N SER A 50 23.62 36.44 -26.35
CA SER A 50 22.83 37.09 -27.43
C SER A 50 22.05 36.18 -28.41
N LEU A 51 20.89 36.50 -29.03
CA LEU A 51 20.19 37.75 -29.36
C LEU A 51 18.65 37.52 -29.52
N LEU A 52 17.91 38.63 -29.43
CA LEU A 52 16.46 38.85 -29.55
C LEU A 52 15.80 38.40 -30.88
N CYS A 53 14.47 38.20 -30.85
CA CYS A 53 13.55 38.95 -31.74
C CYS A 53 12.09 38.99 -31.22
N CYS A 54 11.49 40.18 -31.23
CA CYS A 54 10.11 40.51 -30.83
C CYS A 54 9.20 40.73 -32.06
N PHE A 55 7.86 40.72 -31.86
CA PHE A 55 6.81 41.67 -32.35
C PHE A 55 5.44 40.93 -32.42
N ARG A 56 4.43 41.16 -31.53
CA ARG A 56 3.39 42.24 -31.43
C ARG A 56 2.38 42.21 -32.60
N ALA A 57 1.05 42.36 -32.49
CA ALA A 57 0.10 43.08 -31.60
C ALA A 57 -1.33 42.44 -31.74
N ASN A 58 -2.47 42.83 -31.14
CA ASN A 58 -2.95 44.09 -30.53
C ASN A 58 -4.31 43.92 -29.79
N SER A 59 -4.58 44.81 -28.80
CA SER A 59 -5.89 45.37 -28.33
C SER A 59 -6.93 44.45 -27.64
N SER A 60 -7.65 44.83 -26.56
CA SER A 60 -8.26 46.12 -26.18
C SER A 60 -8.50 46.28 -24.65
N HIS A 61 -8.57 47.54 -24.21
CA HIS A 61 -8.78 48.06 -22.84
C HIS A 61 -10.20 47.90 -22.24
N THR A 62 -10.27 47.76 -20.91
CA THR A 62 -11.31 48.35 -20.02
C THR A 62 -10.74 48.55 -18.60
N PRO A 63 -11.21 49.55 -17.81
CA PRO A 63 -10.51 50.04 -16.62
C PRO A 63 -10.94 49.36 -15.29
N ALA A 64 -10.03 49.39 -14.32
CA ALA A 64 -10.16 48.85 -12.97
C ALA A 64 -10.97 49.75 -12.02
N ALA A 65 -11.62 49.13 -11.02
CA ALA A 65 -12.14 49.76 -9.80
C ALA A 65 -11.47 49.11 -8.55
N PRO A 66 -11.30 49.84 -7.43
CA PRO A 66 -10.37 49.45 -6.37
C PRO A 66 -11.03 48.75 -5.16
N GLY A 67 -10.26 47.83 -4.56
CA GLY A 67 -10.31 47.56 -3.12
C GLY A 67 -11.19 46.40 -2.66
N GLN A 68 -10.61 45.20 -2.58
CA GLN A 68 -11.00 44.19 -1.58
C GLN A 68 -9.72 43.56 -0.99
N PRO A 69 -9.70 43.25 0.31
CA PRO A 69 -8.49 42.77 0.98
C PRO A 69 -8.15 41.37 0.50
N GLU A 70 -6.86 41.14 0.25
CA GLU A 70 -6.31 39.81 -0.04
C GLU A 70 -6.51 38.91 1.18
N GLU A 71 -7.57 38.10 1.14
CA GLU A 71 -7.71 36.95 2.01
C GLU A 71 -6.69 35.91 1.52
N ASN A 72 -5.60 35.79 2.27
CA ASN A 72 -4.53 34.82 2.04
C ASN A 72 -5.03 33.41 2.38
N GLY A 73 -6.02 32.94 1.63
CA GLY A 73 -6.47 31.56 1.62
C GLY A 73 -5.43 30.75 0.87
N SER A 74 -4.52 30.11 1.61
CA SER A 74 -3.75 29.00 1.09
C SER A 74 -4.76 27.96 0.58
N ALA A 75 -5.08 28.02 -0.71
CA ALA A 75 -5.93 27.06 -1.38
C ALA A 75 -5.32 25.68 -1.09
N LYS A 76 -6.00 24.89 -0.26
CA LYS A 76 -5.62 23.49 -0.04
C LYS A 76 -5.67 22.85 -1.42
N VAL A 77 -4.50 22.53 -1.98
CA VAL A 77 -4.40 21.73 -3.20
C VAL A 77 -5.30 20.51 -2.97
N PRO A 78 -6.31 20.25 -3.81
CA PRO A 78 -7.20 19.11 -3.61
C PRO A 78 -6.34 17.86 -3.52
N GLN A 79 -6.30 17.21 -2.36
CA GLN A 79 -5.61 15.94 -2.25
C GLN A 79 -6.34 14.96 -3.17
N LYS A 80 -5.63 14.49 -4.19
CA LYS A 80 -6.13 13.45 -5.08
C LYS A 80 -6.19 12.15 -4.28
N TYR A 81 -7.41 11.66 -4.02
CA TYR A 81 -7.62 10.36 -3.40
C TYR A 81 -7.05 9.22 -4.26
N LEU A 82 -6.72 8.10 -3.62
CA LEU A 82 -6.15 6.90 -4.25
C LEU A 82 -7.18 6.17 -5.11
N LEU A 83 -8.45 6.18 -4.71
CA LEU A 83 -9.53 5.54 -5.47
C LEU A 83 -10.32 6.56 -6.28
N PRO A 84 -10.85 6.16 -7.46
CA PRO A 84 -11.84 6.95 -8.16
C PRO A 84 -13.17 7.01 -7.38
N PRO A 85 -14.14 7.83 -7.83
CA PRO A 85 -15.51 7.77 -7.32
C PRO A 85 -16.07 6.35 -7.35
N VAL A 86 -16.89 6.02 -6.36
CA VAL A 86 -17.50 4.69 -6.19
C VAL A 86 -18.35 4.36 -7.41
N ARG A 87 -18.26 3.11 -7.88
CA ARG A 87 -19.10 2.61 -8.98
C ARG A 87 -20.55 2.50 -8.52
N HIS A 88 -21.51 2.72 -9.41
CA HIS A 88 -22.94 2.66 -9.08
C HIS A 88 -23.33 1.32 -8.41
N GLN A 89 -22.78 0.20 -8.89
CA GLN A 89 -23.05 -1.14 -8.35
C GLN A 89 -22.52 -1.38 -6.92
N ASP A 90 -21.57 -0.56 -6.46
CA ASP A 90 -20.91 -0.71 -5.16
C ASP A 90 -21.33 0.42 -4.18
N MET A 91 -22.24 1.31 -4.56
CA MET A 91 -22.58 2.53 -3.76
C MET A 91 -23.15 2.28 -2.36
N HIS A 92 -23.70 1.09 -2.13
CA HIS A 92 -24.24 0.67 -0.84
C HIS A 92 -23.31 -0.28 -0.08
N LYS A 93 -22.17 -0.64 -0.68
CA LYS A 93 -21.19 -1.52 -0.08
C LYS A 93 -20.19 -0.70 0.75
N LYS A 94 -19.64 -1.35 1.77
CA LYS A 94 -18.45 -0.85 2.47
C LYS A 94 -17.21 -1.14 1.62
N CYS A 95 -16.15 -0.37 1.83
CA CYS A 95 -14.85 -0.63 1.22
C CYS A 95 -14.06 -1.60 2.11
N ILE A 96 -13.56 -2.68 1.53
CA ILE A 96 -12.62 -3.58 2.21
C ILE A 96 -11.28 -3.54 1.47
N VAL A 97 -10.24 -3.18 2.20
CA VAL A 97 -8.85 -3.24 1.77
C VAL A 97 -8.30 -4.61 2.17
N ILE A 98 -7.75 -5.34 1.20
CA ILE A 98 -7.24 -6.68 1.41
C ILE A 98 -5.77 -6.71 0.99
N ASP A 99 -4.90 -7.17 1.88
CA ASP A 99 -3.49 -7.39 1.59
C ASP A 99 -3.25 -8.64 0.74
N LEU A 100 -2.05 -8.80 0.17
CA LEU A 100 -1.70 -9.92 -0.69
C LEU A 100 -0.81 -10.95 0.00
N ASP A 101 0.42 -10.56 0.29
CA ASP A 101 1.51 -11.44 0.72
C ASP A 101 1.35 -11.81 2.19
N GLU A 102 1.49 -13.09 2.53
CA GLU A 102 1.19 -13.68 3.84
C GLU A 102 -0.27 -13.51 4.33
N THR A 103 -1.14 -12.89 3.53
CA THR A 103 -2.57 -12.75 3.79
C THR A 103 -3.39 -13.69 2.91
N LEU A 104 -3.26 -13.60 1.58
CA LEU A 104 -3.98 -14.43 0.60
C LEU A 104 -3.08 -15.49 -0.05
N VAL A 105 -1.79 -15.20 -0.18
CA VAL A 105 -0.79 -16.05 -0.82
C VAL A 105 0.54 -15.95 -0.09
N HIS A 106 1.43 -16.90 -0.34
CA HIS A 106 2.83 -16.80 0.04
C HIS A 106 3.71 -17.06 -1.18
N SER A 107 4.80 -16.31 -1.31
CA SER A 107 5.66 -16.36 -2.49
C SER A 107 7.12 -16.58 -2.14
N SER A 108 7.83 -17.37 -2.95
CA SER A 108 9.26 -17.64 -2.80
C SER A 108 10.03 -17.58 -4.12
N PHE A 109 11.27 -17.08 -4.10
CA PHE A 109 12.20 -17.19 -5.24
C PHE A 109 12.82 -18.60 -5.32
N LYS A 110 12.74 -19.36 -4.22
CA LYS A 110 13.16 -20.74 -4.25
C LYS A 110 12.07 -21.59 -4.90
N PRO A 111 12.46 -22.57 -5.73
CA PRO A 111 11.50 -23.52 -6.28
C PRO A 111 10.68 -24.22 -5.19
N VAL A 112 9.36 -24.19 -5.37
CA VAL A 112 8.38 -24.93 -4.55
C VAL A 112 7.71 -25.95 -5.47
N THR A 113 7.72 -27.22 -5.07
CA THR A 113 7.28 -28.35 -5.93
C THR A 113 5.79 -28.33 -6.26
N ASN A 114 4.98 -27.76 -5.37
CA ASN A 114 3.52 -27.72 -5.45
C ASN A 114 2.99 -26.27 -5.49
N ALA A 115 3.75 -25.36 -6.13
CA ALA A 115 3.30 -23.99 -6.34
C ALA A 115 2.00 -23.97 -7.17
N ASP A 116 1.04 -23.15 -6.76
CA ASP A 116 -0.18 -22.90 -7.51
C ASP A 116 0.10 -22.06 -8.76
N PHE A 117 0.98 -21.07 -8.64
CA PHE A 117 1.41 -20.21 -9.74
C PHE A 117 2.93 -20.09 -9.81
N ILE A 118 3.44 -19.86 -11.01
CA ILE A 118 4.83 -19.46 -11.24
C ILE A 118 4.80 -18.18 -12.07
N VAL A 119 5.23 -17.07 -11.48
CA VAL A 119 5.20 -15.74 -12.09
C VAL A 119 6.62 -15.31 -12.46
N PRO A 120 6.92 -15.03 -13.74
CA PRO A 120 8.20 -14.44 -14.12
C PRO A 120 8.22 -12.96 -13.75
N VAL A 121 9.21 -12.54 -12.97
CA VAL A 121 9.39 -11.14 -12.55
C VAL A 121 10.76 -10.66 -12.97
N GLU A 122 10.82 -9.56 -13.72
CA GLU A 122 12.07 -8.92 -14.10
C GLU A 122 12.61 -8.06 -12.94
N ILE A 123 13.86 -8.32 -12.54
CA ILE A 123 14.62 -7.56 -11.54
C ILE A 123 15.97 -7.27 -12.17
N ASP A 124 16.31 -5.98 -12.30
CA ASP A 124 17.58 -5.50 -12.86
C ASP A 124 17.94 -6.14 -14.22
N GLY A 125 16.95 -6.28 -15.11
CA GLY A 125 17.12 -6.87 -16.44
C GLY A 125 17.21 -8.39 -16.47
N THR A 126 17.10 -9.06 -15.31
CA THR A 126 17.09 -10.53 -15.20
C THR A 126 15.70 -11.02 -14.80
N VAL A 127 15.19 -12.03 -15.50
CA VAL A 127 13.91 -12.65 -15.15
C VAL A 127 14.13 -13.71 -14.07
N HIS A 128 13.45 -13.55 -12.94
CA HIS A 128 13.40 -14.50 -11.84
C HIS A 128 12.03 -15.15 -11.76
N GLN A 129 11.99 -16.45 -11.50
CA GLN A 129 10.73 -17.16 -11.27
C GLN A 129 10.31 -17.01 -9.80
N VAL A 130 9.10 -16.53 -9.60
CA VAL A 130 8.45 -16.45 -8.29
C VAL A 130 7.41 -17.55 -8.18
N TYR A 131 7.57 -18.42 -7.19
CA TYR A 131 6.68 -19.54 -6.91
C TYR A 131 5.67 -19.10 -5.86
N VAL A 132 4.39 -19.18 -6.19
CA VAL A 132 3.29 -18.67 -5.36
C VAL A 132 2.44 -19.83 -4.89
N LEU A 133 2.20 -19.89 -3.57
CA LEU A 133 1.23 -20.78 -2.95
C LEU A 133 -0.02 -19.98 -2.56
N LYS A 134 -1.19 -20.58 -2.78
CA LYS A 134 -2.46 -20.02 -2.36
C LYS A 134 -2.76 -20.43 -0.93
N ARG A 135 -3.15 -19.47 -0.10
CA ARG A 135 -3.70 -19.78 1.22
C ARG A 135 -4.98 -20.62 1.06
N PRO A 136 -5.19 -21.66 1.88
CA PRO A 136 -6.45 -22.41 1.86
C PRO A 136 -7.67 -21.48 1.91
N TYR A 137 -8.73 -21.88 1.20
CA TYR A 137 -10.01 -21.16 1.11
C TYR A 137 -9.98 -19.76 0.47
N VAL A 138 -8.84 -19.30 -0.08
CA VAL A 138 -8.74 -17.97 -0.71
C VAL A 138 -9.75 -17.75 -1.84
N ASP A 139 -10.06 -18.78 -2.63
CA ASP A 139 -11.03 -18.73 -3.71
C ASP A 139 -12.45 -18.43 -3.18
N GLU A 140 -12.87 -19.17 -2.15
CA GLU A 140 -14.18 -18.98 -1.51
C GLU A 140 -14.26 -17.64 -0.79
N PHE A 141 -13.20 -17.26 -0.09
CA PHE A 141 -13.07 -15.96 0.57
C PHE A 141 -13.24 -14.81 -0.40
N LEU A 142 -12.46 -14.78 -1.50
CA LEU A 142 -12.53 -13.69 -2.48
C LEU A 142 -13.88 -13.61 -3.16
N GLN A 143 -14.48 -14.75 -3.53
CA GLN A 143 -15.82 -14.77 -4.10
C GLN A 143 -16.84 -14.11 -3.15
N LYS A 144 -16.82 -14.49 -1.86
CA LYS A 144 -17.70 -13.92 -0.85
C LYS A 144 -17.44 -12.43 -0.60
N MET A 145 -16.18 -12.02 -0.55
CA MET A 145 -15.84 -10.60 -0.36
C MET A 145 -16.34 -9.74 -1.53
N GLY A 146 -16.20 -10.22 -2.78
CA GLY A 146 -16.68 -9.50 -3.97
C GLY A 146 -18.19 -9.32 -4.05
N GLU A 147 -18.95 -10.24 -3.46
CA GLU A 147 -20.41 -10.13 -3.31
C GLU A 147 -20.78 -9.01 -2.34
N MET A 148 -20.08 -8.90 -1.20
CA MET A 148 -20.48 -8.04 -0.09
C MET A 148 -19.85 -6.64 -0.06
N PHE A 149 -18.64 -6.50 -0.58
CA PHE A 149 -17.83 -5.28 -0.42
C PHE A 149 -17.39 -4.68 -1.75
N GLU A 150 -17.04 -3.39 -1.71
CA GLU A 150 -16.12 -2.78 -2.67
C GLU A 150 -14.71 -3.22 -2.29
N CYS A 151 -14.20 -4.28 -2.94
CA CYS A 151 -12.88 -4.83 -2.61
C CYS A 151 -11.75 -4.05 -3.30
N VAL A 152 -10.71 -3.75 -2.54
CA VAL A 152 -9.48 -3.09 -3.02
C VAL A 152 -8.29 -3.95 -2.61
N LEU A 153 -7.52 -4.40 -3.60
CA LEU A 153 -6.21 -4.98 -3.32
C LEU A 153 -5.28 -3.83 -2.93
N PHE A 154 -4.66 -3.89 -1.76
CA PHE A 154 -3.63 -2.91 -1.38
C PHE A 154 -2.46 -3.67 -0.80
N THR A 155 -1.32 -3.68 -1.49
CA THR A 155 -0.11 -4.39 -1.09
C THR A 155 1.09 -3.45 -1.02
N ALA A 156 2.05 -3.75 -0.14
CA ALA A 156 3.36 -3.11 -0.12
C ALA A 156 4.31 -3.67 -1.19
N SER A 157 3.87 -4.61 -2.02
CA SER A 157 4.63 -5.17 -3.14
C SER A 157 4.58 -4.30 -4.39
N LEU A 158 5.50 -4.54 -5.32
CA LEU A 158 5.55 -3.84 -6.62
C LEU A 158 4.53 -4.45 -7.59
N ALA A 159 3.93 -3.61 -8.43
CA ALA A 159 2.94 -4.01 -9.44
C ALA A 159 3.45 -5.13 -10.36
N LYS A 160 4.73 -5.09 -10.78
CA LYS A 160 5.36 -6.10 -11.64
C LYS A 160 5.25 -7.55 -11.14
N TYR A 161 5.01 -7.74 -9.85
CA TYR A 161 4.74 -9.03 -9.25
C TYR A 161 3.26 -9.17 -8.87
N ALA A 162 2.71 -8.17 -8.19
CA ALA A 162 1.37 -8.26 -7.61
C ALA A 162 0.25 -8.27 -8.66
N ASP A 163 0.41 -7.59 -9.80
CA ASP A 163 -0.59 -7.61 -10.87
C ASP A 163 -0.75 -9.01 -11.48
N PRO A 164 0.33 -9.69 -11.95
CA PRO A 164 0.21 -11.05 -12.45
C PRO A 164 -0.38 -12.04 -11.44
N VAL A 165 -0.02 -11.93 -10.15
CA VAL A 165 -0.60 -12.77 -9.10
C VAL A 165 -2.10 -12.48 -8.94
N ALA A 166 -2.49 -11.22 -8.89
CA ALA A 166 -3.89 -10.82 -8.76
C ALA A 166 -4.72 -11.25 -9.99
N ASP A 167 -4.16 -11.21 -11.20
CA ASP A 167 -4.84 -11.69 -12.41
C ASP A 167 -5.14 -13.20 -12.37
N LEU A 168 -4.23 -13.99 -11.79
CA LEU A 168 -4.40 -15.43 -11.64
C LEU A 168 -5.32 -15.79 -10.47
N LEU A 169 -5.31 -14.99 -9.41
CA LEU A 169 -6.08 -15.22 -8.19
C LEU A 169 -7.54 -14.76 -8.31
N ASP A 170 -7.78 -13.58 -8.89
CA ASP A 170 -9.10 -12.95 -8.95
C ASP A 170 -9.95 -13.41 -10.14
N LYS A 171 -10.52 -14.61 -10.01
CA LYS A 171 -11.35 -15.24 -11.06
C LYS A 171 -12.71 -14.56 -11.28
N TRP A 172 -13.16 -13.73 -10.34
CA TRP A 172 -14.51 -13.14 -10.35
C TRP A 172 -14.51 -11.62 -10.53
N GLY A 173 -13.35 -11.00 -10.74
CA GLY A 173 -13.23 -9.54 -10.84
C GLY A 173 -13.59 -8.83 -9.54
N VAL A 174 -13.27 -9.45 -8.41
CA VAL A 174 -13.50 -8.99 -7.03
C VAL A 174 -12.87 -7.62 -6.82
N PHE A 175 -11.60 -7.44 -7.18
CA PHE A 175 -10.87 -6.21 -6.90
C PHE A 175 -11.27 -5.08 -7.84
N ARG A 176 -11.87 -4.01 -7.28
CA ARG A 176 -12.29 -2.81 -8.02
C ARG A 176 -11.13 -1.88 -8.36
N ALA A 177 -10.08 -1.94 -7.55
CA ALA A 177 -8.82 -1.24 -7.72
C ALA A 177 -7.68 -2.07 -7.11
N ARG A 178 -6.47 -1.83 -7.61
CA ARG A 178 -5.22 -2.39 -7.08
C ARG A 178 -4.28 -1.25 -6.74
N LEU A 179 -3.82 -1.22 -5.49
CA LEU A 179 -2.91 -0.24 -4.95
C LEU A 179 -1.63 -0.96 -4.53
N PHE A 180 -0.50 -0.46 -5.02
CA PHE A 180 0.80 -1.09 -4.82
C PHE A 180 1.67 -0.22 -3.89
N ARG A 181 2.93 -0.61 -3.75
CA ARG A 181 3.90 0.11 -2.91
C ARG A 181 3.89 1.63 -3.05
N ASP A 182 3.84 2.16 -4.27
CA ASP A 182 3.89 3.60 -4.51
C ASP A 182 2.66 4.35 -3.94
N SER A 183 1.59 3.61 -3.61
CA SER A 183 0.41 4.14 -2.92
C SER A 183 0.56 4.14 -1.39
N CYS A 184 1.47 3.33 -0.83
CA CYS A 184 1.79 3.32 0.60
C CYS A 184 2.46 4.63 1.03
N VAL A 185 2.41 4.90 2.33
CA VAL A 185 3.21 5.93 2.99
C VAL A 185 4.40 5.24 3.66
N PHE A 186 5.63 5.64 3.33
CA PHE A 186 6.80 5.13 4.04
C PHE A 186 6.97 5.88 5.36
N HIS A 187 6.66 5.22 6.48
CA HIS A 187 6.66 5.82 7.82
C HIS A 187 7.47 4.96 8.79
N ARG A 188 8.53 5.54 9.36
CA ARG A 188 9.41 4.89 10.35
C ARG A 188 9.89 3.49 9.92
N GLY A 189 10.33 3.37 8.66
CA GLY A 189 10.83 2.11 8.11
C GLY A 189 9.76 1.12 7.65
N ASN A 190 8.46 1.46 7.76
CA ASN A 190 7.35 0.59 7.36
C ASN A 190 6.55 1.21 6.22
N TYR A 191 5.99 0.37 5.35
CA TYR A 191 5.00 0.79 4.37
C TYR A 191 3.61 0.77 5.02
N VAL A 192 3.02 1.94 5.22
CA VAL A 192 1.73 2.13 5.87
C VAL A 192 0.66 2.38 4.82
N LYS A 193 -0.47 1.67 4.93
CA LYS A 193 -1.66 1.82 4.10
C LYS A 193 -2.58 2.85 4.75
N ASP A 194 -2.31 4.12 4.47
CA ASP A 194 -3.10 5.22 5.03
C ASP A 194 -4.51 5.26 4.40
N LEU A 195 -5.49 4.70 5.12
CA LEU A 195 -6.88 4.56 4.69
C LEU A 195 -7.56 5.92 4.44
N SER A 196 -7.10 7.00 5.07
CA SER A 196 -7.65 8.35 4.86
C SER A 196 -7.46 8.85 3.42
N ARG A 197 -6.48 8.28 2.71
CA ARG A 197 -6.18 8.62 1.31
C ARG A 197 -7.09 7.91 0.32
N LEU A 198 -7.92 6.95 0.73
CA LEU A 198 -8.78 6.17 -0.18
C LEU A 198 -9.90 7.01 -0.80
N GLY A 199 -10.36 8.07 -0.13
CA GLY A 199 -11.57 8.79 -0.56
C GLY A 199 -12.83 7.97 -0.27
N ARG A 200 -12.85 7.31 0.88
CA ARG A 200 -13.99 6.56 1.43
C ARG A 200 -14.22 7.04 2.85
N ASP A 201 -15.45 6.95 3.32
CA ASP A 201 -15.79 7.24 4.72
C ASP A 201 -15.19 6.16 5.62
N LEU A 202 -14.34 6.56 6.59
CA LEU A 202 -13.62 5.62 7.45
C LEU A 202 -14.55 4.78 8.33
N CYS A 203 -15.78 5.24 8.65
CA CYS A 203 -16.76 4.40 9.35
C CYS A 203 -17.29 3.24 8.47
N LYS A 204 -16.93 3.22 7.17
CA LYS A 204 -17.29 2.21 6.17
C LYS A 204 -16.08 1.59 5.49
N VAL A 205 -14.88 1.71 6.07
CA VAL A 205 -13.65 1.11 5.56
C VAL A 205 -13.17 0.03 6.54
N ILE A 206 -12.79 -1.13 6.00
CA ILE A 206 -12.17 -2.22 6.73
C ILE A 206 -10.83 -2.53 6.07
N ILE A 207 -9.81 -2.92 6.84
CA ILE A 207 -8.56 -3.48 6.32
C ILE A 207 -8.32 -4.88 6.89
N VAL A 208 -8.01 -5.84 6.01
CA VAL A 208 -7.54 -7.19 6.35
C VAL A 208 -6.07 -7.28 5.93
N ASP A 209 -5.19 -7.42 6.91
CA ASP A 209 -3.75 -7.37 6.72
C ASP A 209 -3.05 -8.10 7.88
N ASN A 210 -2.03 -8.89 7.57
CA ASN A 210 -1.31 -9.70 8.54
C ASN A 210 -0.32 -8.89 9.40
N SER A 211 0.00 -7.65 9.00
CA SER A 211 1.00 -6.80 9.63
C SER A 211 0.37 -5.58 10.31
N PRO A 212 0.41 -5.51 11.66
CA PRO A 212 -0.05 -4.33 12.41
C PRO A 212 0.61 -3.01 12.02
N ALA A 213 1.84 -3.06 11.49
CA ALA A 213 2.51 -1.86 11.00
C ALA A 213 1.81 -1.25 9.77
N SER A 214 1.17 -2.08 8.94
CA SER A 214 0.48 -1.65 7.72
C SER A 214 -0.70 -0.71 8.00
N TYR A 215 -1.41 -0.92 9.11
CA TYR A 215 -2.58 -0.12 9.50
C TYR A 215 -2.36 0.69 10.78
N ILE A 216 -1.11 1.04 11.09
CA ILE A 216 -0.76 1.77 12.33
C ILE A 216 -1.49 3.12 12.50
N PHE A 217 -1.93 3.75 11.40
CA PHE A 217 -2.72 4.98 11.45
C PHE A 217 -4.22 4.74 11.69
N HIS A 218 -4.72 3.53 11.44
CA HIS A 218 -6.14 3.17 11.47
C HIS A 218 -6.37 1.80 12.16
N PRO A 219 -5.89 1.59 13.39
CA PRO A 219 -6.01 0.29 14.07
C PRO A 219 -7.47 -0.13 14.30
N ASP A 220 -8.36 0.84 14.52
CA ASP A 220 -9.79 0.60 14.75
C ASP A 220 -10.57 0.21 13.48
N ASN A 221 -9.91 0.20 12.31
CA ASN A 221 -10.47 -0.28 11.04
C ASN A 221 -9.98 -1.69 10.69
N ALA A 222 -9.08 -2.26 11.47
CA ALA A 222 -8.38 -3.49 11.12
C ALA A 222 -9.12 -4.74 11.61
N VAL A 223 -9.18 -5.73 10.72
CA VAL A 223 -9.45 -7.13 11.05
C VAL A 223 -8.12 -7.86 10.91
N PRO A 224 -7.41 -8.11 12.03
CA PRO A 224 -6.12 -8.79 11.97
C PRO A 224 -6.30 -10.22 11.49
N VAL A 225 -5.29 -10.71 10.77
CA VAL A 225 -5.19 -12.09 10.29
C VAL A 225 -3.77 -12.60 10.57
N ALA A 226 -3.59 -13.88 10.86
CA ALA A 226 -2.27 -14.47 11.00
C ALA A 226 -1.55 -14.49 9.64
N SER A 227 -0.23 -14.35 9.72
CA SER A 227 0.64 -14.52 8.55
C SER A 227 0.64 -15.98 8.15
N TRP A 228 0.41 -16.24 6.86
CA TRP A 228 0.39 -17.59 6.31
C TRP A 228 1.57 -17.82 5.35
N PHE A 229 2.11 -19.04 5.36
CA PHE A 229 3.29 -19.41 4.55
C PHE A 229 3.04 -20.68 3.73
N ASP A 230 2.77 -21.80 4.40
CA ASP A 230 2.63 -23.10 3.75
C ASP A 230 1.73 -24.10 4.51
N ASP A 231 1.10 -23.68 5.61
CA ASP A 231 0.22 -24.55 6.39
C ASP A 231 -1.10 -24.79 5.65
N MET A 232 -1.23 -25.96 5.03
CA MET A 232 -2.43 -26.33 4.29
C MET A 232 -3.60 -26.73 5.20
N SER A 233 -3.42 -26.78 6.51
CA SER A 233 -4.50 -26.96 7.49
C SER A 233 -5.11 -25.64 7.98
N ASP A 234 -4.57 -24.50 7.54
CA ASP A 234 -5.10 -23.16 7.82
C ASP A 234 -6.56 -23.04 7.36
N THR A 235 -7.40 -22.47 8.23
CA THR A 235 -8.82 -22.19 7.95
C THR A 235 -9.16 -20.71 8.13
N GLU A 236 -8.18 -19.85 8.39
CA GLU A 236 -8.46 -18.51 8.92
C GLU A 236 -9.27 -17.66 7.94
N LEU A 237 -8.99 -17.76 6.64
CA LEU A 237 -9.80 -17.06 5.62
C LEU A 237 -11.26 -17.55 5.60
N LEU A 238 -11.49 -18.85 5.78
CA LEU A 238 -12.84 -19.41 5.87
C LEU A 238 -13.54 -18.91 7.14
N ASP A 239 -12.85 -18.96 8.27
CA ASP A 239 -13.37 -18.58 9.58
C ASP A 239 -13.66 -17.08 9.71
N LEU A 240 -12.99 -16.24 8.90
CA LEU A 240 -13.24 -14.80 8.84
C LEU A 240 -14.53 -14.42 8.08
N ILE A 241 -15.03 -15.27 7.18
CA ILE A 241 -16.19 -14.93 6.33
C ILE A 241 -17.42 -14.55 7.16
N PRO A 242 -17.86 -15.33 8.18
CA PRO A 242 -19.04 -14.98 8.98
C PRO A 242 -18.88 -13.65 9.74
N PHE A 243 -17.66 -13.33 10.19
CA PHE A 243 -17.38 -12.08 10.88
C PHE A 243 -17.47 -10.88 9.93
N LEU A 244 -16.87 -10.99 8.74
CA LEU A 244 -16.94 -9.96 7.70
C LEU A 244 -18.38 -9.81 7.15
N GLU A 245 -19.16 -10.89 7.05
CA GLU A 245 -20.60 -10.83 6.76
C GLU A 245 -21.38 -9.98 7.78
N GLY A 246 -21.00 -10.06 9.07
CA GLY A 246 -21.55 -9.20 10.12
C GLY A 246 -21.20 -7.73 9.90
N LEU A 247 -19.92 -7.43 9.65
CA LEU A 247 -19.44 -6.08 9.37
C LEU A 247 -20.04 -5.48 8.09
N ALA A 248 -20.36 -6.28 7.10
CA ALA A 248 -21.05 -5.82 5.89
C ALA A 248 -22.42 -5.19 6.21
N LYS A 249 -23.07 -5.60 7.31
CA LYS A 249 -24.46 -5.22 7.66
C LYS A 249 -24.58 -4.05 8.64
N VAL A 250 -23.53 -3.70 9.39
CA VAL A 250 -23.58 -2.58 10.36
C VAL A 250 -23.49 -1.22 9.67
N ASP A 251 -24.02 -0.14 10.24
CA ASP A 251 -23.87 1.18 9.59
C ASP A 251 -22.45 1.76 9.75
N ASP A 252 -21.86 1.53 10.92
CA ASP A 252 -20.52 1.98 11.30
C ASP A 252 -19.69 0.78 11.77
N VAL A 253 -18.57 0.49 11.09
CA VAL A 253 -17.67 -0.62 11.44
C VAL A 253 -17.09 -0.50 12.85
N TYR A 254 -16.95 0.73 13.35
CA TYR A 254 -16.42 1.00 14.67
C TYR A 254 -17.32 0.53 15.80
N SER A 255 -18.62 0.31 15.55
CA SER A 255 -19.51 -0.27 16.57
C SER A 255 -19.14 -1.71 16.93
N VAL A 256 -18.35 -2.36 16.08
CA VAL A 256 -17.86 -3.73 16.25
C VAL A 256 -16.37 -3.77 16.49
N LEU A 257 -15.59 -3.01 15.70
CA LEU A 257 -14.13 -3.10 15.70
C LEU A 257 -13.44 -2.32 16.82
N ARG A 258 -14.05 -1.22 17.31
CA ARG A 258 -13.44 -0.50 18.44
C ARG A 258 -13.58 -1.36 19.70
N PRO A 259 -12.51 -1.54 20.48
CA PRO A 259 -12.62 -2.12 21.80
C PRO A 259 -13.64 -1.33 22.61
N GLN A 260 -14.69 -1.98 23.10
CA GLN A 260 -15.51 -1.38 24.16
C GLN A 260 -14.61 -1.26 25.37
N ASN A 261 -14.06 -0.07 25.61
CA ASN A 261 -13.49 0.25 26.90
C ASN A 261 -14.62 0.05 27.91
N HIS A 262 -14.56 -1.06 28.65
CA HIS A 262 -15.40 -1.25 29.82
C HIS A 262 -15.24 0.03 30.66
N HIS A 263 -16.35 0.71 30.91
CA HIS A 263 -16.46 1.65 31.99
C HIS A 263 -16.04 0.92 33.27
N VAL A 264 -14.77 0.99 33.63
CA VAL A 264 -14.35 0.78 35.01
C VAL A 264 -14.82 2.04 35.73
N SER A 265 -16.06 1.98 36.20
CA SER A 265 -16.64 2.93 37.14
C SER A 265 -16.10 2.65 38.53
#